data_AF-A0AAD6T2J8-F1
#
_entry.id   AF-A0AAD6T2J8-F1
#
_cell.length_a   1.000
_cell.length_b   1.000
_cell.length_c   1.000
_cell.angle_alpha   90.00
_cell.angle_beta   90.00
_cell.angle_gamma   90.00
#
_symmetry.space_group_name_H-M   'P 1'
#
loop_
_entity.id
_entity.type
_entity.pdbx_description
1 polymer ?
#
loop_
_entity_poly.entity_id
_entity_poly.type
_entity_poly.pdbx_seq_one_letter_code
_entity_poly.pdbx_strand_id
1 'polypeptide(L)'
;AQRQKLYKESDAIIVYPILSLPTEITTEILHRWCAPNAPSPGPYSSEGPLLLAQICHQWRQIVIHTPELWRDLYFTDNSPVNLFKLWLNRSGNIPLELEL
;
A
#
# COMPACT_ATOMS: atom_id res chain seq x y z
N ALA A 1 -33.44 10.92 16.94
CA ALA A 1 -32.87 11.91 17.88
C ALA A 1 -31.72 11.34 18.72
N GLN A 2 -31.95 10.40 19.65
CA GLN A 2 -30.93 9.82 20.55
C GLN A 2 -29.71 9.23 19.81
N ARG A 3 -29.97 8.45 18.76
CA ARG A 3 -28.96 7.73 17.99
C ARG A 3 -28.04 8.65 17.19
N GLN A 4 -28.59 9.73 16.63
CA GLN A 4 -27.83 10.78 15.93
C GLN A 4 -26.96 11.59 16.90
N LYS A 5 -27.41 11.75 18.15
CA LYS A 5 -26.64 12.42 19.21
C LYS A 5 -25.45 11.57 19.66
N LEU A 6 -25.67 10.26 19.83
CA LEU A 6 -24.62 9.28 20.10
C LEU A 6 -23.58 9.21 18.96
N TYR A 7 -24.00 9.25 17.69
CA TYR A 7 -23.07 9.30 16.56
C TYR A 7 -22.24 10.59 16.53
N LYS A 8 -22.84 11.76 16.84
CA LYS A 8 -22.10 13.02 16.92
C LYS A 8 -21.10 13.06 18.07
N GLU A 9 -21.44 12.48 19.22
CA GLU A 9 -20.54 12.35 20.37
C GLU A 9 -19.42 11.35 20.08
N SER A 10 -19.70 10.25 19.38
CA SER A 10 -18.68 9.30 18.95
C SER A 10 -17.75 9.88 17.87
N ASP A 11 -18.27 10.64 16.90
CA ASP A 11 -17.47 11.26 15.84
C ASP A 11 -16.54 12.36 16.36
N ALA A 12 -16.89 13.01 17.48
CA ALA A 12 -16.05 13.98 18.16
C ALA A 12 -14.92 13.34 19.01
N ILE A 13 -15.07 12.07 19.39
CA ILE A 13 -14.13 11.34 20.25
C ILE A 13 -13.25 10.39 19.43
N ILE A 14 -13.78 9.83 18.35
CA ILE A 14 -13.08 8.83 17.56
C ILE A 14 -12.33 9.53 16.43
N VAL A 15 -11.10 9.92 16.74
CA VAL A 15 -10.07 9.96 15.70
C VAL A 15 -10.00 8.51 15.21
N TYR A 16 -10.31 8.27 13.94
CA TYR A 16 -10.04 6.98 13.29
C TYR A 16 -8.74 7.07 12.50
N PRO A 17 -7.57 7.34 13.13
CA PRO A 17 -6.37 7.36 12.34
C PRO A 17 -6.04 5.89 12.09
N ILE A 18 -6.03 5.50 10.83
CA ILE A 18 -5.33 4.30 10.37
C ILE A 18 -3.88 4.21 10.93
N LEU A 19 -3.37 5.34 11.43
CA LEU A 19 -2.09 5.50 12.12
C LEU A 19 -2.06 5.06 13.59
N SER A 20 -3.22 4.91 14.27
CA SER A 20 -3.28 4.33 15.62
C SER A 20 -3.38 2.81 15.62
N LEU A 21 -3.52 2.20 14.44
CA LEU A 21 -3.46 0.76 14.32
C LEU A 21 -2.01 0.29 14.54
N PRO A 22 -1.82 -0.89 15.16
CA PRO A 22 -0.52 -1.55 15.16
C PRO A 22 0.00 -1.72 13.72
N THR A 23 1.32 -1.67 13.57
CA THR A 23 1.98 -1.73 12.26
C THR A 23 1.61 -3.00 11.50
N GLU A 24 1.42 -4.12 12.19
CA GLU A 24 1.00 -5.41 11.61
C GLU A 24 -0.36 -5.27 10.92
N ILE A 25 -1.33 -4.64 11.58
CA ILE A 25 -2.68 -4.46 11.05
C ILE A 25 -2.66 -3.49 9.86
N THR A 26 -1.92 -2.38 9.98
CA THR A 26 -1.76 -1.46 8.85
C THR A 26 -1.11 -2.17 7.67
N THR A 27 -0.06 -2.96 7.89
CA THR A 27 0.65 -3.72 6.85
C THR A 27 -0.29 -4.67 6.13
N GLU A 28 -1.10 -5.44 6.86
CA GLU A 28 -2.09 -6.34 6.27
C GLU A 28 -3.11 -5.58 5.42
N ILE A 29 -3.58 -4.42 5.87
CA ILE A 29 -4.50 -3.57 5.08
C ILE A 29 -3.83 -3.14 3.77
N LEU A 30 -2.60 -2.64 3.83
CA LEU A 30 -1.85 -2.21 2.64
C LEU A 30 -1.60 -3.37 1.68
N HIS A 31 -1.28 -4.56 2.22
CA HIS A 31 -1.04 -5.76 1.43
C HIS A 31 -2.29 -6.23 0.71
N ARG A 32 -3.46 -6.19 1.36
CA ARG A 32 -4.74 -6.51 0.73
C ARG A 32 -5.14 -5.49 -0.33
N TRP A 33 -4.73 -4.23 -0.18
CA TRP A 33 -4.96 -3.19 -1.18
C TRP A 33 -4.11 -3.42 -2.44
N CYS A 34 -2.83 -3.75 -2.28
CA CYS A 34 -1.90 -4.03 -3.38
C CYS A 34 -2.13 -5.37 -4.10
N ALA A 35 -3.26 -6.03 -3.90
CA ALA A 35 -3.49 -7.39 -4.37
C ALA A 35 -3.38 -7.51 -5.92
N PRO A 36 -2.86 -8.65 -6.43
CA PRO A 36 -2.60 -8.89 -7.85
C PRO A 36 -3.85 -8.96 -8.75
N ASN A 37 -5.05 -8.78 -8.19
CA ASN A 37 -6.30 -8.73 -8.96
C ASN A 37 -6.60 -7.34 -9.53
N ALA A 38 -5.69 -6.38 -9.36
CA ALA A 38 -5.81 -5.07 -9.98
C ALA A 38 -5.87 -5.25 -11.51
N PRO A 39 -6.85 -4.63 -12.21
CA PRO A 39 -6.97 -4.76 -13.67
C PRO A 39 -5.76 -4.22 -14.45
N SER A 40 -4.81 -3.56 -13.77
CA SER A 40 -3.49 -3.20 -14.30
C SER A 40 -2.45 -3.18 -13.16
N PRO A 41 -1.70 -4.27 -12.89
CA PRO A 41 -0.73 -4.35 -11.80
C PRO A 41 0.60 -3.61 -12.08
N GLY A 42 0.50 -2.45 -12.74
CA GLY A 42 1.58 -1.54 -13.05
C GLY A 42 2.19 -0.84 -11.83
N PRO A 43 3.44 -0.38 -11.92
CA PRO A 43 4.02 0.53 -10.94
C PRO A 43 3.27 1.88 -10.88
N TYR A 44 2.52 2.19 -11.94
CA TYR A 44 1.61 3.33 -12.05
C TYR A 44 0.15 2.96 -11.75
N SER A 45 -0.11 1.76 -11.24
CA SER A 45 -1.47 1.36 -10.87
C SER A 45 -1.99 2.26 -9.76
N SER A 46 -3.30 2.50 -9.78
CA SER A 46 -4.00 3.17 -8.68
C SER A 46 -3.97 2.35 -7.38
N GLU A 47 -3.36 1.18 -7.39
CA GLU A 47 -3.41 0.19 -6.32
C GLU A 47 -2.00 -0.26 -5.86
N GLY A 48 -0.94 0.39 -6.33
CA GLY A 48 0.45 -0.04 -6.08
C GLY A 48 1.13 0.56 -4.84
N PRO A 49 2.29 -0.01 -4.44
CA PRO A 49 3.06 0.44 -3.27
C PRO A 49 3.49 1.91 -3.37
N LEU A 50 3.79 2.41 -4.57
CA LEU A 50 4.20 3.80 -4.75
C LEU A 50 3.11 4.80 -4.37
N LEU A 51 1.84 4.50 -4.65
CA LEU A 51 0.72 5.35 -4.25
C LEU A 51 0.58 5.37 -2.72
N LEU A 52 0.64 4.20 -2.09
CA LEU A 52 0.55 4.07 -0.63
C LEU A 52 1.68 4.84 0.07
N ALA A 53 2.89 4.81 -0.49
CA ALA A 53 4.04 5.54 0.02
C ALA A 53 3.93 7.08 -0.10
N GLN A 54 2.95 7.60 -0.86
CA GLN A 54 2.71 9.03 -1.01
C GLN A 54 1.70 9.59 0.00
N ILE A 55 0.93 8.75 0.69
CA ILE A 55 -0.17 9.18 1.57
C ILE A 55 0.34 9.89 2.83
N CYS A 56 1.21 9.24 3.61
CA CYS A 56 1.80 9.83 4.80
C CYS A 56 3.16 9.20 5.13
N HIS A 57 3.90 9.82 6.07
CA HIS A 57 5.22 9.33 6.48
C HIS A 57 5.19 7.90 7.03
N GLN A 58 4.22 7.58 7.90
CA GLN A 58 4.13 6.25 8.51
C GLN A 58 3.85 5.16 7.47
N TRP A 59 2.94 5.42 6.53
CA TRP A 59 2.65 4.47 5.45
C TRP A 59 3.85 4.27 4.54
N ARG A 60 4.56 5.35 4.22
CA ARG A 60 5.82 5.25 3.51
C ARG A 60 6.81 4.32 4.22
N GLN A 61 6.98 4.47 5.54
CA GLN A 61 7.89 3.60 6.28
C GLN A 61 7.46 2.14 6.21
N ILE A 62 6.16 1.85 6.35
CA ILE A 62 5.64 0.48 6.25
C ILE A 62 5.90 -0.06 4.85
N VAL A 63 5.45 0.65 3.81
CA VAL A 63 5.60 0.23 2.42
C VAL A 63 7.05 -0.06 2.06
N ILE A 64 7.97 0.81 2.44
CA ILE A 64 9.39 0.66 2.12
C ILE A 64 10.01 -0.60 2.74
N HIS A 65 9.52 -1.02 3.92
CA HIS A 65 10.10 -2.12 4.71
C HIS A 65 9.28 -3.42 4.68
N THR A 66 8.22 -3.49 3.87
CA THR A 66 7.42 -4.71 3.67
C THR A 66 7.67 -5.23 2.26
N PRO A 67 8.59 -6.20 2.07
CA PRO A 67 8.98 -6.69 0.75
C PRO A 67 7.83 -7.32 -0.04
N GLU A 68 6.82 -7.87 0.63
CA GLU A 68 5.64 -8.49 0.04
C GLU A 68 4.84 -7.52 -0.83
N LEU A 69 4.85 -6.22 -0.49
CA LEU A 69 4.18 -5.17 -1.27
C LEU A 69 4.89 -4.85 -2.60
N TRP A 70 6.10 -5.38 -2.79
CA TRP A 70 6.92 -5.18 -3.98
C TRP A 70 7.07 -6.47 -4.80
N ARG A 71 6.26 -7.50 -4.51
CA ARG A 71 6.28 -8.77 -5.24
C ARG A 71 5.89 -8.59 -6.70
N ASP A 72 4.81 -7.86 -6.94
CA ASP A 72 4.19 -7.78 -8.25
C ASP A 72 4.77 -6.59 -9.02
N LEU A 73 5.28 -6.87 -10.22
CA LEU A 73 5.82 -5.86 -11.11
C LEU A 73 5.37 -6.10 -12.54
N TYR A 74 4.50 -5.22 -13.02
CA TYR A 74 4.18 -5.14 -14.44
C TYR A 74 5.07 -4.10 -15.13
N PHE A 75 5.79 -4.52 -16.17
CA PHE A 75 6.77 -3.68 -16.87
C PHE A 75 6.49 -3.68 -18.37
N THR A 76 6.42 -2.49 -18.96
CA THR A 76 6.33 -2.32 -20.41
C THR A 76 7.66 -1.87 -21.00
N ASP A 77 7.83 -1.95 -22.31
CA ASP A 77 9.06 -1.47 -23.00
C ASP A 77 9.41 0.00 -22.71
N ASN A 78 8.42 0.82 -22.35
CA ASN A 78 8.61 2.22 -22.00
C ASN A 78 8.88 2.45 -20.51
N SER A 79 8.84 1.40 -19.69
CA SER A 79 9.01 1.54 -18.25
C SER A 79 10.49 1.82 -17.93
N PRO A 80 10.76 2.72 -16.98
CA PRO A 80 12.12 3.20 -16.78
C PRO A 80 12.94 2.20 -15.92
N VAL A 81 14.18 1.92 -16.32
CA VAL A 81 15.04 0.86 -15.72
C VAL A 81 15.31 1.07 -14.22
N ASN A 82 15.33 2.32 -13.75
CA ASN A 82 15.48 2.64 -12.33
C ASN A 82 14.31 2.09 -11.49
N LEU A 83 13.12 1.98 -12.08
CA LEU A 83 11.94 1.41 -11.44
C LEU A 83 12.11 -0.09 -11.21
N PHE A 84 12.61 -0.80 -12.22
CA PHE A 84 12.95 -2.22 -12.10
C PHE A 84 14.00 -2.45 -11.00
N LYS A 85 15.06 -1.63 -10.96
CA LYS A 85 16.07 -1.67 -9.90
C LYS A 85 15.48 -1.38 -8.51
N LEU A 86 14.53 -0.45 -8.42
CA LEU A 86 13.84 -0.13 -7.18
C LEU A 86 13.05 -1.34 -6.69
N TRP A 87 12.24 -1.98 -7.53
CA TRP A 87 11.46 -3.17 -7.16
C TRP A 87 12.37 -4.32 -6.70
N LEU A 88 13.42 -4.63 -7.47
CA LEU A 88 14.41 -5.64 -7.08
C LEU A 88 15.04 -5.37 -5.71
N ASN A 89 15.34 -4.10 -5.41
CA ASN A 89 15.92 -3.75 -4.11
C ASN A 89 14.92 -3.92 -2.96
N ARG A 90 13.63 -3.68 -3.21
CA ARG A 90 12.60 -3.65 -2.16
C ARG A 90 11.90 -4.98 -1.94
N SER A 91 11.77 -5.83 -2.96
CA SER A 91 11.27 -7.20 -2.81
C SER A 91 12.25 -8.11 -2.05
N GLY A 92 13.53 -7.71 -1.96
CA GLY A 92 14.54 -8.43 -1.20
C GLY A 92 14.72 -9.86 -1.71
N ASN A 93 14.43 -10.84 -0.86
CA ASN A 93 14.57 -12.27 -1.18
C ASN A 93 13.24 -12.91 -1.65
N ILE A 94 12.18 -12.13 -1.80
CA ILE A 94 10.89 -12.64 -2.27
C ILE A 94 10.93 -12.75 -3.81
N PRO A 95 10.47 -13.88 -4.39
CA PRO A 95 10.37 -14.01 -5.84
C PRO A 95 9.44 -12.93 -6.41
N LEU A 96 9.93 -12.19 -7.40
CA LEU A 96 9.11 -11.24 -8.15
C LEU A 96 8.20 -11.99 -9.11
N GLU A 97 6.93 -11.62 -9.11
CA GLU A 97 5.99 -12.03 -10.15
C GLU A 97 6.03 -10.97 -11.25
N LEU A 98 6.56 -11.37 -12.40
CA LEU A 98 6.69 -10.51 -13.57
C LEU A 98 5.52 -10.81 -14.51
N GLU A 99 4.73 -9.77 -14.76
CA GLU A 99 3.73 -9.79 -15.81
C GLU A 99 4.24 -8.89 -16.95
N LEU A 100 4.31 -9.46 -18.16
CA LEU A 100 4.87 -8.86 -19.37
C LEU A 100 3.75 -8.32 -20.27
#